data_AF-A0A1M5RGX0-F1
#
_entry.id   AF-A0A1M5RGX0-F1
#
_cell.length_a   1.000
_cell.length_b   1.000
_cell.length_c   1.000
_cell.angle_alpha   90.00
_cell.angle_beta   90.00
_cell.angle_gamma   90.00
#
_symmetry.space_group_name_H-M   'P 1'
#
loop_
_entity.id
_entity.type
_entity.pdbx_description
1 polymer ?
#
loop_
_entity_poly.entity_id
_entity_poly.type
_entity_poly.pdbx_seq_one_letter_code
_entity_poly.pdbx_strand_id
1 'polypeptide(L)'
;MKALLVIDTQYGLIKQKDFTNEIKKIKELILTFKANKELIIFTQHLDNDKNSVLFKDSPNVEIIEELKVYADYIVKKSTADSFFNTNLQDVLTRNSINHIVIC
;
A
#
# COMPACT_ATOMS: atom_id res chain seq x y z
N MET A 1 -8.42 -17.06 -4.71
CA MET A 1 -8.37 -16.27 -3.46
C MET A 1 -8.14 -14.81 -3.82
N LYS A 2 -8.69 -13.88 -3.03
CA LYS A 2 -8.56 -12.44 -3.29
C LYS A 2 -7.52 -11.81 -2.37
N ALA A 3 -6.87 -10.77 -2.87
CA ALA A 3 -6.10 -9.84 -2.06
C ALA A 3 -6.51 -8.40 -2.37
N LEU A 4 -6.43 -7.54 -1.36
CA LEU A 4 -6.49 -6.10 -1.51
C LEU A 4 -5.06 -5.57 -1.63
N LEU A 5 -4.78 -4.82 -2.69
CA LEU A 5 -3.54 -4.09 -2.89
C LEU A 5 -3.81 -2.61 -2.68
N VAL A 6 -3.34 -2.07 -1.54
CA VAL A 6 -3.45 -0.66 -1.19
C VAL A 6 -2.19 0.07 -1.62
N ILE A 7 -2.31 0.99 -2.58
CA ILE A 7 -1.15 1.63 -3.21
C ILE A 7 -0.79 2.94 -2.52
N ASP A 8 0.44 3.00 -1.99
CA ASP A 8 1.17 4.21 -1.61
C ASP A 8 0.37 5.22 -0.74
N THR A 9 -0.33 4.74 0.30
CA THR A 9 -1.03 5.59 1.29
C THR A 9 -0.08 6.23 2.31
N GLN A 10 0.95 6.90 1.81
CA GLN A 10 2.06 7.47 2.59
C GLN A 10 1.82 8.93 2.96
N TYR A 11 2.33 9.36 4.12
CA TYR A 11 2.16 10.74 4.63
C TYR A 11 2.59 11.81 3.62
N GLY A 12 3.64 11.57 2.83
CA GLY A 12 4.14 12.51 1.82
C GLY A 12 3.11 12.86 0.75
N LEU A 13 2.26 11.90 0.36
CA LEU A 13 1.18 12.10 -0.61
C LEU A 13 -0.08 12.64 0.07
N ILE A 14 -0.47 12.04 1.19
CA ILE A 14 -1.71 12.39 1.89
C ILE A 14 -1.70 13.85 2.39
N LYS A 15 -0.54 14.40 2.76
CA LYS A 15 -0.44 15.81 3.18
C LYS A 15 -0.56 16.83 2.05
N GLN A 16 -0.56 16.41 0.78
CA GLN A 16 -0.59 17.34 -0.35
C GLN A 16 -1.99 17.94 -0.60
N LYS A 17 -3.05 17.22 -0.22
CA LYS A 17 -4.47 17.60 -0.44
C LYS A 17 -5.36 16.95 0.63
N ASP A 18 -6.65 17.28 0.61
CA ASP A 18 -7.63 16.58 1.43
C ASP A 18 -8.01 15.24 0.76
N PHE A 19 -7.64 14.13 1.41
CA PHE A 19 -7.97 12.76 1.01
C PHE A 19 -8.87 12.05 2.04
N THR A 20 -9.55 12.81 2.91
CA THR A 20 -10.32 12.25 4.03
C THR A 20 -11.36 11.23 3.56
N ASN A 21 -12.03 11.51 2.43
CA ASN A 21 -13.05 10.62 1.88
C ASN A 21 -12.44 9.34 1.27
N GLU A 22 -11.31 9.47 0.60
CA GLU A 22 -10.56 8.36 0.00
C GLU A 22 -10.02 7.43 1.08
N ILE A 23 -9.39 7.98 2.13
CA ILE A 23 -8.89 7.22 3.27
C ILE A 23 -10.03 6.46 3.96
N LYS A 24 -11.19 7.11 4.13
CA LYS A 24 -12.38 6.45 4.69
C LYS A 24 -12.82 5.25 3.85
N LYS A 25 -12.93 5.41 2.52
CA LYS A 25 -13.32 4.32 1.61
C LYS A 25 -12.29 3.20 1.56
N ILE A 26 -10.99 3.53 1.55
CA ILE A 26 -9.91 2.56 1.63
C ILE A 26 -10.02 1.76 2.93
N LYS A 27 -10.29 2.42 4.06
CA LYS A 27 -10.51 1.75 5.35
C LYS A 27 -11.72 0.82 5.33
N GLU A 28 -12.83 1.23 4.72
CA GLU A 28 -14.02 0.38 4.55
C GLU A 28 -13.71 -0.88 3.72
N LEU A 29 -12.92 -0.75 2.65
CA LEU A 29 -12.45 -1.89 1.86
C LEU A 29 -11.53 -2.81 2.67
N ILE A 30 -10.55 -2.25 3.39
CA ILE A 30 -9.64 -2.99 4.27
C ILE A 30 -10.44 -3.80 5.31
N LEU A 31 -11.40 -3.19 5.97
CA LEU A 31 -12.22 -3.86 6.98
C LEU A 31 -13.08 -4.98 6.38
N THR A 32 -13.56 -4.81 5.15
CA THR A 32 -14.28 -5.84 4.40
C THR A 32 -13.39 -7.06 4.12
N PHE A 33 -12.20 -6.83 3.58
CA PHE A 33 -11.22 -7.90 3.32
C PHE A 33 -10.79 -8.60 4.62
N LYS A 34 -10.56 -7.83 5.69
CA LYS A 34 -10.22 -8.37 7.02
C LYS A 34 -11.33 -9.26 7.58
N ALA A 35 -12.60 -8.86 7.47
CA ALA A 35 -13.74 -9.65 7.91
C ALA A 35 -13.85 -10.99 7.16
N ASN A 36 -13.48 -11.01 5.88
CA ASN A 36 -13.44 -12.21 5.05
C ASN A 36 -12.16 -13.05 5.24
N LYS A 37 -11.23 -12.62 6.10
CA LYS A 37 -9.90 -13.22 6.27
C LYS A 37 -9.12 -13.27 4.94
N GLU A 38 -9.31 -12.26 4.11
CA GLU A 38 -8.61 -12.07 2.85
C GLU A 38 -7.32 -11.25 3.05
N LEU A 39 -6.37 -11.42 2.15
CA LEU A 39 -5.03 -10.87 2.26
C LEU A 39 -5.02 -9.35 1.99
N ILE A 40 -4.32 -8.58 2.83
CA ILE A 40 -4.18 -7.13 2.68
C ILE A 40 -2.69 -6.79 2.49
N ILE A 41 -2.35 -6.32 1.29
CA ILE A 41 -1.00 -5.96 0.87
C ILE A 41 -0.94 -4.45 0.66
N PHE A 42 0.08 -3.80 1.22
CA PHE A 42 0.35 -2.40 0.96
C PHE A 42 1.59 -2.26 0.07
N THR A 43 1.62 -1.23 -0.78
CA THR A 43 2.87 -0.76 -1.38
C THR A 43 3.40 0.46 -0.64
N GLN A 44 4.72 0.59 -0.62
CA GLN A 44 5.43 1.73 -0.07
C GLN A 44 6.48 2.18 -1.09
N HIS A 45 6.27 3.35 -1.70
CA HIS A 45 7.21 3.91 -2.65
C HIS A 45 8.36 4.64 -1.94
N LEU A 46 9.58 4.38 -2.38
CA LEU A 46 10.82 4.94 -1.85
C LEU A 46 11.62 5.56 -3.00
N ASP A 47 11.68 6.88 -3.01
CA ASP A 47 12.38 7.65 -4.03
C ASP A 47 13.81 7.98 -3.57
N ASN A 48 14.74 8.06 -4.52
CA ASN A 48 16.11 8.52 -4.27
C ASN A 48 16.28 10.04 -4.47
N ASP A 49 15.32 10.71 -5.13
CA ASP A 49 15.35 12.16 -5.27
C ASP A 49 15.01 12.86 -3.95
N LYS A 50 15.94 13.71 -3.46
CA LYS A 50 15.78 14.49 -2.23
C LYS A 50 14.64 15.50 -2.30
N ASN A 51 14.21 15.90 -3.50
CA ASN A 51 13.09 16.81 -3.71
C ASN A 51 11.74 16.08 -3.76
N SER A 52 11.76 14.74 -3.82
CA SER A 52 10.54 13.93 -3.82
C SER A 52 9.84 14.02 -2.47
N VAL A 53 8.50 14.11 -2.51
CA VAL A 53 7.68 14.01 -1.30
C VAL A 53 7.76 12.63 -0.64
N LEU A 54 8.29 11.63 -1.37
CA LEU A 54 8.56 10.26 -0.93
C LEU A 54 10.05 9.92 -0.92
N PHE A 55 10.92 10.90 -0.68
CA PHE A 55 12.35 10.65 -0.49
C PHE A 55 12.59 9.63 0.63
N LYS A 56 13.30 8.53 0.33
CA LYS A 56 13.44 7.33 1.18
C LYS A 56 13.89 7.58 2.62
N ASP A 57 14.67 8.64 2.86
CA ASP A 57 15.19 8.97 4.21
C ASP A 57 14.31 9.99 4.95
N SER A 58 13.14 10.33 4.40
CA SER A 58 12.15 11.22 5.00
C SER A 58 11.09 10.44 5.78
N PRO A 59 10.60 10.93 6.93
CA PRO A 59 9.46 10.31 7.63
C PRO A 59 8.17 10.30 6.79
N ASN A 60 8.11 11.11 5.72
CA ASN A 60 6.96 11.15 4.82
C ASN A 60 6.75 9.83 4.04
N VAL A 61 7.74 8.94 4.01
CA VAL A 61 7.58 7.62 3.37
C VAL A 61 6.77 6.65 4.21
N GLU A 62 6.48 6.94 5.47
CA GLU A 62 5.65 6.06 6.28
C GLU A 62 4.21 6.04 5.76
N ILE A 63 3.65 4.83 5.68
CA ILE A 63 2.21 4.62 5.45
C ILE A 63 1.46 5.20 6.66
N ILE A 64 0.32 5.84 6.42
CA ILE A 64 -0.46 6.41 7.52
C ILE A 64 -0.86 5.33 8.53
N GLU A 65 -0.59 5.59 9.81
CA GLU A 65 -0.74 4.59 10.88
C GLU A 65 -2.17 4.05 11.00
N GLU A 66 -3.17 4.87 10.68
CA GLU A 66 -4.59 4.47 10.65
C GLU A 66 -4.87 3.28 9.71
N LEU A 67 -4.11 3.15 8.62
CA LEU A 67 -4.28 2.06 7.64
C LEU A 67 -3.22 0.97 7.80
N LYS A 68 -1.98 1.36 8.11
CA LYS A 68 -0.80 0.48 8.22
C LYS A 68 -1.01 -0.70 9.18
N VAL A 69 -1.75 -0.49 10.27
CA VAL A 69 -2.05 -1.52 11.28
C VAL A 69 -2.80 -2.75 10.71
N TYR A 70 -3.38 -2.62 9.52
CA TYR A 70 -4.11 -3.71 8.86
C TYR A 70 -3.29 -4.46 7.80
N ALA A 71 -2.05 -4.05 7.53
CA ALA A 71 -1.23 -4.67 6.50
C ALA A 71 -0.73 -6.06 6.94
N ASP A 72 -0.97 -7.08 6.11
CA ASP A 72 -0.31 -8.38 6.24
C ASP A 72 1.09 -8.36 5.63
N TYR A 73 1.26 -7.60 4.54
CA TYR A 73 2.52 -7.41 3.83
C TYR A 73 2.70 -5.95 3.42
N ILE A 74 3.94 -5.47 3.47
CA ILE A 74 4.35 -4.18 2.89
C ILE A 74 5.40 -4.47 1.82
N VAL A 75 5.08 -4.13 0.58
CA VAL A 75 5.96 -4.25 -0.58
C VAL A 75 6.61 -2.90 -0.84
N LYS A 76 7.93 -2.83 -0.68
CA LYS A 76 8.70 -1.62 -1.02
C LYS A 76 8.99 -1.59 -2.52
N LYS A 77 8.81 -0.43 -3.14
CA LYS A 77 9.09 -0.20 -4.57
C LYS A 77 9.76 1.15 -4.79
N SER A 78 10.48 1.29 -5.89
CA SER A 78 11.13 2.54 -6.32
C SER A 78 10.63 3.03 -7.67
N THR A 79 9.63 2.36 -8.25
CA THR A 79 9.02 2.75 -9.53
C THR A 79 7.49 2.79 -9.42
N ALA A 80 6.83 3.21 -10.49
CA ALA A 80 5.37 3.17 -10.59
C ALA A 80 4.85 1.72 -10.66
N ASP A 81 5.62 0.80 -11.27
CA ASP A 81 5.29 -0.61 -11.34
C ASP A 81 5.54 -1.29 -9.99
N SER A 82 4.48 -1.79 -9.37
CA SER A 82 4.52 -2.48 -8.08
C SER A 82 5.15 -3.86 -8.15
N PHE A 83 5.34 -4.44 -9.34
CA PHE A 83 5.97 -5.75 -9.55
C PHE A 83 7.46 -5.64 -9.87
N PHE A 84 7.89 -4.57 -10.54
CA PHE A 84 9.27 -4.42 -11.00
C PHE A 84 10.26 -4.37 -9.83
N ASN A 85 11.14 -5.38 -9.76
CA ASN A 85 12.15 -5.54 -8.71
C ASN A 85 11.58 -5.49 -7.27
N THR A 86 10.38 -6.05 -7.08
CA THR A 86 9.77 -6.22 -5.75
C THR A 86 9.47 -7.70 -5.48
N ASN A 87 9.01 -8.01 -4.26
CA ASN A 87 8.54 -9.34 -3.89
C ASN A 87 7.02 -9.51 -4.05
N LEU A 88 6.31 -8.60 -4.72
CA LEU A 88 4.85 -8.66 -4.85
C LEU A 88 4.38 -9.97 -5.51
N GLN A 89 5.03 -10.39 -6.60
CA GLN A 89 4.68 -11.63 -7.30
C GLN A 89 4.84 -12.86 -6.39
N ASP A 90 5.91 -12.91 -5.58
CA ASP A 90 6.15 -14.00 -4.65
C ASP A 90 5.10 -14.04 -3.54
N VAL A 91 4.72 -12.87 -3.00
CA VAL A 91 3.65 -12.74 -2.00
C VAL A 91 2.31 -13.23 -2.57
N LEU A 92 1.98 -12.87 -3.80
CA LEU A 92 0.74 -13.32 -4.44
C LEU A 92 0.76 -14.84 -4.71
N THR A 93 1.86 -15.34 -5.24
CA THR A 93 2.01 -16.76 -5.61
C THR A 93 1.97 -17.67 -4.39
N ARG A 94 2.73 -17.34 -3.33
CA ARG A 94 2.79 -18.15 -2.10
C ARG A 94 1.46 -18.22 -1.35
N ASN A 95 0.62 -17.20 -1.51
CA ASN A 95 -0.70 -17.13 -0.90
C ASN A 95 -1.82 -17.55 -1.87
N SER A 96 -1.49 -18.13 -3.04
CA SER A 96 -2.46 -18.61 -4.05
C SER A 96 -3.50 -17.55 -4.47
N ILE A 97 -3.05 -16.29 -4.55
CA ILE A 97 -3.90 -15.17 -4.97
C ILE A 97 -4.10 -15.23 -6.49
N ASN A 98 -5.36 -15.19 -6.92
CA ASN A 98 -5.74 -15.21 -8.33
C ASN A 98 -6.63 -14.03 -8.74
N HIS A 99 -6.96 -13.15 -7.79
CA HIS A 99 -7.73 -11.94 -8.03
C HIS A 99 -7.22 -10.83 -7.11
N ILE A 100 -6.98 -9.65 -7.67
CA ILE A 100 -6.47 -8.49 -6.95
C ILE A 100 -7.50 -7.38 -7.08
N VAL A 101 -7.90 -6.81 -5.96
CA VAL A 101 -8.62 -5.54 -5.91
C VAL A 101 -7.61 -4.46 -5.55
N ILE A 102 -7.64 -3.33 -6.26
CA ILE A 102 -6.65 -2.26 -6.14
C ILE A 102 -7.35 -0.99 -5.65
N CYS A 103 -6.74 -0.31 -4.69
CA CYS A 103 -7.17 1.01 -4.22
C CYS A 103 -6.00 1.92 -3.85
#